data_AF-A0A3E0K901-F1
#
_entry.id   AF-A0A3E0K901-F1
#
_cell.length_a   1.000
_cell.length_b   1.000
_cell.length_c   1.000
_cell.angle_alpha   90.00
_cell.angle_beta   90.00
_cell.angle_gamma   90.00
#
_symmetry.space_group_name_H-M   'P 1'
#
loop_
_entity.id
_entity.type
_entity.pdbx_description
1 polymer ?
#
loop_
_entity_poly.entity_id
_entity_poly.type
_entity_poly.pdbx_seq_one_letter_code
_entity_poly.pdbx_strand_id
1 'polypeptide(L)'
;MGVIEKNTPYGIYGVLHEPPRHGYIDYPVPVALAHEVKPGDAVMLTVVDGQAVEAYRLRILQVLPHRRHDGRGLVIQVTDQRLLEATRGIIQGMSGSPILQNGKLVGAVTHVFVNDPTRGYGILAEWMAYEAGILQEAAENVEESPFIR
;
A
#
# COMPACT_ATOMS: atom_id res chain seq x y z
N MET A 1 15.42 -17.59 0.55
CA MET A 1 16.44 -16.67 1.12
C MET A 1 16.69 -15.55 0.12
N GLY A 2 17.15 -14.39 0.58
CA GLY A 2 17.42 -13.23 -0.27
C GLY A 2 18.36 -12.24 0.42
N VAL A 3 18.69 -11.16 -0.28
CA VAL A 3 19.56 -10.08 0.20
C VAL A 3 18.73 -8.81 0.34
N ILE A 4 18.86 -8.13 1.47
CA ILE A 4 18.31 -6.79 1.66
C ILE A 4 19.32 -5.79 1.10
N GLU A 5 18.85 -4.90 0.22
CA GLU A 5 19.67 -3.86 -0.41
C GLU A 5 19.36 -2.48 0.18
N LYS A 6 18.10 -2.21 0.52
CA LYS A 6 17.66 -0.92 1.04
C LYS A 6 16.66 -1.10 2.18
N ASN A 7 16.77 -0.23 3.18
CA ASN A 7 15.76 -0.05 4.22
C ASN A 7 15.41 1.44 4.27
N THR A 8 14.18 1.77 3.91
CA THR A 8 13.72 3.15 3.77
C THR A 8 12.45 3.36 4.59
N PRO A 9 12.00 4.61 4.81
CA PRO A 9 10.69 4.88 5.39
C PRO A 9 9.50 4.28 4.62
N TYR A 10 9.69 3.89 3.36
CA TYR A 10 8.66 3.31 2.48
C TYR A 10 8.66 1.78 2.46
N GLY A 11 9.67 1.14 3.06
CA GLY A 11 9.78 -0.32 3.11
C GLY A 11 11.21 -0.84 3.04
N ILE A 12 11.30 -2.17 3.04
CA ILE A 12 12.54 -2.94 2.89
C ILE A 12 12.56 -3.52 1.47
N TYR A 13 13.66 -3.32 0.76
CA TYR A 13 13.83 -3.73 -0.63
C TYR A 13 15.08 -4.57 -0.80
N GLY A 14 15.04 -5.48 -1.77
CA GLY A 14 16.15 -6.32 -2.12
C GLY A 14 15.73 -7.44 -3.06
N VAL A 15 16.59 -8.45 -3.17
CA VAL A 15 16.44 -9.51 -4.15
C VAL A 15 16.20 -10.84 -3.45
N LEU A 16 15.08 -11.48 -3.77
CA LEU A 16 14.84 -12.87 -3.40
C LEU A 16 15.51 -13.79 -4.43
N HIS A 17 16.24 -14.80 -3.96
CA HIS A 17 16.89 -15.78 -4.84
C HIS A 17 15.89 -16.74 -5.49
N GLU A 18 14.74 -16.95 -4.84
CA GLU A 18 13.64 -17.76 -5.33
C GLU A 18 12.32 -17.00 -5.06
N PRO A 19 11.33 -17.07 -5.96
CA PRO A 19 10.01 -16.52 -5.69
C PRO A 19 9.37 -17.20 -4.47
N PRO A 20 8.56 -16.47 -3.69
CA PRO A 20 7.87 -17.04 -2.54
C PRO A 20 6.92 -18.15 -3.01
N ARG A 21 6.98 -19.32 -2.33
CA ARG A 21 6.30 -20.54 -2.76
C ARG A 21 4.79 -20.59 -2.45
N HIS A 22 4.28 -19.68 -1.61
CA HIS A 22 2.91 -19.71 -1.09
C HIS A 22 2.31 -18.30 -1.03
N GLY A 23 1.73 -17.83 -2.14
CA GLY A 23 0.97 -16.58 -2.21
C GLY A 23 -0.53 -16.84 -2.32
N TYR A 24 -1.35 -15.91 -1.84
CA TYR A 24 -2.80 -15.89 -2.13
C TYR A 24 -3.08 -15.74 -3.64
N ILE A 25 -2.13 -15.11 -4.34
CA ILE A 25 -2.11 -14.93 -5.80
C ILE A 25 -0.80 -15.54 -6.30
N ASP A 26 -0.89 -16.43 -7.29
CA ASP A 26 0.23 -17.17 -7.89
C ASP A 26 0.63 -16.64 -9.28
N TYR A 27 -0.02 -15.58 -9.75
CA TYR A 27 0.28 -14.88 -10.99
C TYR A 27 0.76 -13.44 -10.74
N PRO A 28 1.55 -12.85 -11.68
CA PRO A 28 1.97 -11.47 -11.57
C PRO A 28 0.78 -10.49 -11.54
N VAL A 29 0.77 -9.59 -10.57
CA VAL A 29 -0.22 -8.50 -10.47
C VAL A 29 0.42 -7.21 -10.95
N PRO A 30 -0.19 -6.48 -11.91
CA PRO A 30 0.34 -5.20 -12.34
C PRO A 30 0.28 -4.15 -11.22
N VAL A 31 1.29 -3.29 -11.15
CA VAL A 31 1.31 -2.13 -10.26
C VAL A 31 0.46 -1.02 -10.90
N ALA A 32 -0.41 -0.40 -10.12
CA ALA A 32 -1.14 0.80 -10.55
C ALA A 32 -0.28 2.05 -10.36
N LEU A 33 -0.28 2.93 -11.36
CA LEU A 33 0.23 4.29 -11.21
C LEU A 33 -0.76 5.15 -10.44
N ALA A 34 -0.29 6.23 -9.80
CA ALA A 34 -1.13 7.00 -8.89
C ALA A 34 -2.40 7.58 -9.56
N HIS A 35 -2.32 7.92 -10.85
CA HIS A 35 -3.47 8.42 -11.61
C HIS A 35 -4.54 7.36 -11.91
N GLU A 36 -4.17 6.07 -11.86
CA GLU A 36 -5.07 4.94 -12.06
C GLU A 36 -5.84 4.57 -10.79
N VAL A 37 -5.31 4.92 -9.61
CA VAL A 37 -5.96 4.67 -8.33
C VAL A 37 -7.10 5.66 -8.12
N LYS A 38 -8.29 5.16 -7.77
CA LYS A 38 -9.50 5.99 -7.58
C LYS A 38 -10.11 5.77 -6.20
N PRO A 39 -10.72 6.81 -5.60
CA PRO A 39 -11.63 6.61 -4.47
C PRO A 39 -12.74 5.63 -4.86
N GLY A 40 -13.04 4.66 -4.00
CA GLY A 40 -13.98 3.58 -4.31
C GLY A 40 -13.59 2.26 -3.67
N ASP A 41 -14.29 1.20 -4.06
CA ASP A 41 -14.12 -0.12 -3.47
C ASP A 41 -12.78 -0.73 -3.87
N ALA A 42 -12.19 -1.47 -2.93
CA ALA A 42 -10.93 -2.18 -3.09
C ALA A 42 -10.90 -3.39 -2.14
N VAL A 43 -9.87 -4.21 -2.30
CA VAL A 43 -9.64 -5.42 -1.51
C VAL A 43 -8.30 -5.31 -0.83
N MET A 44 -8.23 -5.66 0.45
CA MET A 44 -6.99 -5.87 1.18
C MET A 44 -6.79 -7.36 1.40
N LEU A 45 -5.56 -7.84 1.17
CA LEU A 45 -5.17 -9.19 1.56
C LEU A 45 -4.41 -9.12 2.87
N THR A 46 -4.86 -9.83 3.90
CA THR A 46 -4.18 -9.84 5.20
C THR A 46 -4.42 -11.16 5.93
N VAL A 47 -3.68 -11.37 7.01
CA VAL A 47 -3.85 -12.52 7.91
C VAL A 47 -4.49 -12.00 9.19
N VAL A 48 -5.69 -12.48 9.51
CA VAL A 48 -6.38 -12.15 10.77
C VAL A 48 -6.21 -13.26 11.80
N ASP A 49 -6.25 -14.52 11.37
CA ASP A 49 -6.10 -15.68 12.24
C ASP A 49 -5.16 -16.74 11.63
N GLY A 50 -4.34 -17.33 12.49
CA GLY A 50 -3.34 -18.33 12.12
C GLY A 50 -2.32 -17.83 11.08
N GLN A 51 -2.32 -18.47 9.92
CA GLN A 51 -1.40 -18.19 8.81
C GLN A 51 -2.11 -18.04 7.45
N ALA A 52 -3.44 -18.05 7.45
CA ALA A 52 -4.23 -18.00 6.22
C ALA A 52 -4.34 -16.56 5.74
N VAL A 53 -3.90 -16.29 4.51
CA VAL A 53 -4.15 -15.02 3.85
C VAL A 53 -5.60 -15.01 3.36
N GLU A 54 -6.34 -13.97 3.70
CA GLU A 54 -7.72 -13.76 3.30
C GLU A 54 -7.92 -12.40 2.63
N ALA A 55 -8.95 -12.32 1.79
CA ALA A 55 -9.38 -11.08 1.16
C ALA A 55 -10.50 -10.42 1.97
N TYR A 56 -10.34 -9.13 2.26
CA TYR A 56 -11.32 -8.31 2.96
C TYR A 56 -11.62 -7.04 2.18
N ARG A 57 -12.91 -6.66 2.14
CA ARG A 57 -13.35 -5.43 1.51
C ARG A 57 -12.93 -4.19 2.30
N LEU A 58 -12.48 -3.19 1.57
CA LEU A 58 -12.27 -1.83 2.06
C LEU A 58 -12.70 -0.81 1.00
N ARG A 59 -12.70 0.45 1.39
CA ARG A 59 -12.89 1.58 0.48
C ARG A 59 -11.68 2.51 0.55
N ILE A 60 -11.17 2.91 -0.61
CA ILE A 60 -10.24 4.03 -0.74
C ILE A 60 -11.07 5.30 -0.63
N LEU A 61 -10.84 6.07 0.42
CA LEU A 61 -11.53 7.34 0.66
C LEU A 61 -10.86 8.49 -0.10
N GLN A 62 -9.52 8.52 -0.10
CA GLN A 62 -8.73 9.56 -0.75
C GLN A 62 -7.43 8.99 -1.33
N VAL A 63 -6.98 9.58 -2.42
CA VAL A 63 -5.67 9.33 -3.05
C VAL A 63 -4.88 10.63 -2.97
N LEU A 64 -3.67 10.57 -2.41
CA LEU A 64 -2.85 11.72 -2.03
C LEU A 64 -1.45 11.61 -2.67
N PRO A 65 -1.33 11.72 -4.00
CA PRO A 65 -0.09 11.45 -4.73
C PRO A 65 1.05 12.42 -4.41
N HIS A 66 0.75 13.61 -3.89
CA HIS A 66 1.75 14.63 -3.52
C HIS A 66 2.26 14.48 -2.07
N ARG A 67 1.80 13.47 -1.32
CA ARG A 67 2.19 13.23 0.08
C ARG A 67 3.26 12.16 0.23
N ARG A 68 4.18 12.07 -0.74
CA ARG A 68 5.25 11.07 -0.68
C ARG A 68 6.09 11.22 0.58
N HIS A 69 6.52 12.44 0.92
CA HIS A 69 7.39 12.74 2.07
C HIS A 69 6.95 12.15 3.42
N ASP A 70 5.66 11.90 3.63
CA ASP A 70 5.12 11.34 4.87
C ASP A 70 4.54 9.93 4.71
N GLY A 71 4.67 9.31 3.53
CA GLY A 71 4.24 7.95 3.24
C GLY A 71 2.72 7.75 3.22
N ARG A 72 1.91 8.83 3.25
CA ARG A 72 0.44 8.76 3.30
C ARG A 72 -0.17 9.01 1.92
N GLY A 73 -0.01 8.05 1.02
CA GLY A 73 -0.54 8.10 -0.34
C GLY A 73 -2.03 7.74 -0.45
N LEU A 74 -2.57 7.03 0.52
CA LEU A 74 -3.96 6.58 0.55
C LEU A 74 -4.58 6.84 1.93
N VAL A 75 -5.86 7.22 1.93
CA VAL A 75 -6.74 7.10 3.11
C VAL A 75 -7.74 6.00 2.81
N ILE A 76 -7.82 5.00 3.69
CA ILE A 76 -8.65 3.82 3.51
C ILE A 76 -9.60 3.62 4.69
N GLN A 77 -10.69 2.90 4.44
CA GLN A 77 -11.64 2.47 5.45
C GLN A 77 -12.02 1.01 5.22
N VAL A 78 -11.83 0.16 6.24
CA VAL A 78 -12.32 -1.22 6.21
C VAL A 78 -13.84 -1.22 6.19
N THR A 79 -14.42 -2.01 5.29
CA THR A 79 -15.88 -2.17 5.16
C THR A 79 -16.34 -3.62 5.32
N ASP A 80 -15.41 -4.58 5.37
CA ASP A 80 -15.71 -6.00 5.60
C ASP A 80 -16.14 -6.26 7.04
N GLN A 81 -17.38 -6.70 7.22
CA GLN A 81 -17.93 -6.98 8.55
C GLN A 81 -17.19 -8.11 9.26
N ARG A 82 -16.68 -9.13 8.53
CA ARG A 82 -15.96 -10.23 9.16
C ARG A 82 -14.68 -9.75 9.85
N LEU A 83 -13.94 -8.85 9.17
CA LEU A 83 -12.74 -8.25 9.75
C LEU A 83 -13.10 -7.34 10.92
N LEU A 84 -14.12 -6.48 10.75
CA LEU A 84 -14.56 -5.56 11.80
C LEU A 84 -15.04 -6.28 13.07
N GLU A 85 -15.76 -7.39 12.93
CA GLU A 85 -16.20 -8.21 14.05
C GLU A 85 -15.02 -8.89 14.76
N ALA A 86 -14.04 -9.38 14.01
CA ALA A 86 -12.88 -10.09 14.56
C ALA A 86 -11.86 -9.15 15.23
N THR A 87 -11.58 -7.98 14.64
CA THR A 87 -10.44 -7.13 15.04
C THR A 87 -10.84 -5.73 15.46
N ARG A 88 -12.10 -5.33 15.28
CA ARG A 88 -12.61 -3.96 15.47
C ARG A 88 -11.95 -2.91 14.57
N GLY A 89 -11.28 -3.32 13.49
CA GLY A 89 -10.62 -2.43 12.54
C GLY A 89 -9.19 -2.86 12.19
N ILE A 90 -8.40 -1.91 11.71
CA ILE A 90 -6.99 -2.11 11.38
C ILE A 90 -6.20 -2.21 12.69
N ILE A 91 -5.51 -3.34 12.88
CA ILE A 91 -4.71 -3.60 14.08
C ILE A 91 -3.22 -3.68 13.74
N GLN A 92 -2.39 -3.69 14.78
CA GLN A 92 -0.96 -3.94 14.62
C GLN A 92 -0.74 -5.31 13.95
N GLY A 93 0.23 -5.37 13.03
CA GLY A 93 0.50 -6.55 12.21
C GLY A 93 -0.11 -6.50 10.81
N MET A 94 -1.12 -5.65 10.58
CA MET A 94 -1.67 -5.43 9.23
C MET A 94 -0.81 -4.49 8.37
N SER A 95 0.20 -3.83 8.94
CA SER A 95 1.14 -3.02 8.17
C SER A 95 1.84 -3.89 7.12
N GLY A 96 1.88 -3.42 5.87
CA GLY A 96 2.34 -4.17 4.71
C GLY A 96 1.26 -4.99 4.00
N SER A 97 0.02 -5.03 4.50
CA SER A 97 -1.07 -5.75 3.83
C SER A 97 -1.36 -5.12 2.46
N PRO A 98 -1.23 -5.87 1.34
CA PRO A 98 -1.40 -5.32 0.00
C PRO A 98 -2.88 -4.97 -0.26
N ILE A 99 -3.06 -3.88 -1.00
CA ILE A 99 -4.36 -3.35 -1.40
C ILE A 99 -4.46 -3.47 -2.92
N LEU A 100 -5.54 -4.09 -3.39
CA LEU A 100 -5.85 -4.27 -4.80
C LEU A 100 -7.12 -3.52 -5.18
N GLN A 101 -7.08 -2.85 -6.33
CA GLN A 101 -8.25 -2.24 -6.96
C GLN A 101 -8.16 -2.47 -8.47
N ASN A 102 -9.29 -2.83 -9.10
CA ASN A 102 -9.36 -3.08 -10.54
C ASN A 102 -8.29 -4.08 -11.06
N GLY A 103 -7.99 -5.11 -10.26
CA GLY A 103 -7.00 -6.13 -10.61
C GLY A 103 -5.53 -5.67 -10.54
N LYS A 104 -5.26 -4.47 -10.01
CA LYS A 104 -3.91 -3.93 -9.85
C LYS A 104 -3.54 -3.77 -8.38
N LEU A 105 -2.25 -3.89 -8.07
CA LEU A 105 -1.70 -3.52 -6.76
C LEU A 105 -1.64 -2.00 -6.69
N VAL A 106 -2.43 -1.40 -5.80
CA VAL A 106 -2.50 0.06 -5.65
C VAL A 106 -1.69 0.57 -4.47
N GLY A 107 -1.41 -0.29 -3.49
CA GLY A 107 -0.67 0.12 -2.30
C GLY A 107 -0.60 -0.96 -1.24
N ALA A 108 -0.16 -0.55 -0.06
CA ALA A 108 -0.17 -1.38 1.14
C ALA A 108 -0.60 -0.55 2.35
N VAL A 109 -1.25 -1.19 3.32
CA VAL A 109 -1.61 -0.57 4.61
C VAL A 109 -0.35 -0.21 5.37
N THR A 110 -0.30 0.97 5.99
CA THR A 110 0.83 1.39 6.80
C THR A 110 0.45 1.53 8.27
N HIS A 111 -0.42 2.46 8.60
CA HIS A 111 -0.81 2.76 9.99
C HIS A 111 -2.28 3.13 10.13
N VAL A 112 -2.85 2.87 11.31
CA VAL A 112 -4.25 3.11 11.65
C VAL A 112 -4.47 4.54 12.17
N PHE A 113 -5.68 5.07 12.05
CA PHE A 113 -6.06 6.35 12.67
C PHE A 113 -6.30 6.17 14.17
N VAL A 114 -5.75 7.08 14.99
CA VAL A 114 -5.84 7.01 16.46
C VAL A 114 -7.29 7.04 16.97
N ASN A 115 -8.15 7.83 16.33
CA ASN A 115 -9.52 8.04 16.79
C ASN A 115 -10.56 7.17 16.07
N ASP A 116 -10.15 6.40 15.06
CA ASP A 116 -11.05 5.54 14.30
C ASP A 116 -10.28 4.33 13.74
N PRO A 117 -10.30 3.18 14.43
CA PRO A 117 -9.55 2.00 14.00
C PRO A 117 -10.06 1.41 12.69
N THR A 118 -11.25 1.78 12.22
CA THR A 118 -11.75 1.33 10.91
C THR A 118 -11.05 2.03 9.76
N ARG A 119 -10.36 3.14 10.03
CA ARG A 119 -9.65 3.96 9.04
C ARG A 119 -8.14 3.90 9.24
N GLY A 120 -7.43 4.03 8.14
CA GLY A 120 -5.98 4.00 8.13
C GLY A 120 -5.39 4.70 6.92
N TYR A 121 -4.07 4.70 6.91
CA TYR A 121 -3.28 5.16 5.79
C TYR A 121 -2.69 3.97 5.03
N GLY A 122 -2.41 4.21 3.76
CA GLY A 122 -1.62 3.33 2.93
C GLY A 122 -0.57 4.08 2.12
N ILE A 123 0.47 3.37 1.74
CA ILE A 123 1.48 3.83 0.79
C ILE A 123 1.07 3.43 -0.62
N LEU A 124 1.33 4.28 -1.62
CA LEU A 124 1.09 3.93 -3.02
C LEU A 124 2.11 2.92 -3.53
N ALA A 125 1.64 1.95 -4.32
CA ALA A 125 2.50 0.92 -4.92
C ALA A 125 3.50 1.50 -5.93
N GLU A 126 3.11 2.57 -6.62
CA GLU A 126 4.00 3.35 -7.47
C GLU A 126 5.25 3.82 -6.71
N TRP A 127 5.09 4.38 -5.50
CA TRP A 127 6.23 4.85 -4.71
C TRP A 127 7.13 3.70 -4.27
N MET A 128 6.53 2.57 -3.86
CA MET A 128 7.30 1.37 -3.54
C MET A 128 8.10 0.87 -4.75
N ALA A 129 7.54 0.96 -5.96
CA ALA A 129 8.19 0.56 -7.19
C ALA A 129 9.36 1.48 -7.57
N TYR A 130 9.28 2.80 -7.27
CA TYR A 130 10.41 3.72 -7.42
C TYR A 130 11.57 3.35 -6.48
N GLU A 131 11.29 3.12 -5.19
CA GLU A 131 12.31 2.75 -4.21
C GLU A 131 13.01 1.41 -4.56
N ALA A 132 12.22 0.47 -5.09
CA ALA A 132 12.70 -0.82 -5.61
C ALA A 132 13.50 -0.72 -6.91
N GLY A 133 13.54 0.46 -7.56
CA GLY A 133 14.19 0.65 -8.86
C GLY A 133 13.49 -0.07 -10.02
N ILE A 134 12.22 -0.45 -9.85
CA ILE A 134 11.40 -1.10 -10.88
C ILE A 134 10.85 -0.07 -11.87
N LEU A 135 10.44 1.09 -11.34
CA LEU A 135 10.00 2.24 -12.12
C LEU A 135 11.01 3.38 -11.97
N GLN A 136 11.14 4.21 -13.00
CA GLN A 136 11.87 5.46 -12.92
C GLN A 136 10.91 6.59 -12.58
N GLU A 137 11.31 7.44 -11.64
CA GLU A 137 10.58 8.68 -11.37
C GLU A 137 10.65 9.56 -12.63
N ALA A 138 9.50 10.07 -13.07
CA ALA A 138 9.52 11.17 -14.01
C ALA A 138 10.21 12.35 -13.32
N ALA A 139 11.21 12.95 -13.97
CA ALA A 139 11.87 14.14 -13.43
C ALA A 139 10.81 15.20 -13.12
N GLU A 140 10.60 15.51 -11.84
CA GLU A 140 9.80 16.67 -11.45
C GLU A 140 10.55 17.89 -12.00
N ASN A 141 9.97 18.55 -13.00
CA ASN A 141 10.38 19.91 -13.34
C ASN A 141 10.07 20.76 -12.12
N VAL A 142 11.08 21.01 -11.30
CA VAL A 142 11.03 22.02 -10.25
C VAL A 142 10.89 23.36 -10.98
N GLU A 143 9.66 23.80 -11.22
CA GLU A 143 9.41 25.21 -11.50
C GLU A 143 9.79 25.97 -10.22
N GLU A 144 11.00 26.53 -10.22
CA GLU A 144 11.40 27.54 -9.25
C GLU A 144 10.33 28.65 -9.27
N SER A 145 9.56 28.76 -8.19
CA SER A 145 8.62 29.86 -8.01
C SER A 145 9.40 31.19 -8.01
N PRO A 146 9.09 32.14 -8.92
CA PRO A 146 9.88 33.37 -9.07
C PRO A 146 9.62 34.43 -7.98
N PHE A 147 8.99 34.07 -6.86
CA PHE A 147 8.58 35.02 -5.82
C PHE A 147 9.29 34.78 -4.49
N ILE A 148 10.59 35.10 -4.42
CA ILE A 148 11.18 35.83 -3.29
C ILE A 148 12.30 36.75 -3.84
N ARG A 149 12.00 38.05 -3.96
CA ARG A 149 12.94 39.17 -3.86
C ARG A 149 12.28 40.28 -3.06
#